data_AF-A0A2T0RAN0-F1
#
_entry.id   AF-A0A2T0RAN0-F1
#
_cell.length_a   1.000
_cell.length_b   1.000
_cell.length_c   1.000
_cell.angle_alpha   90.00
_cell.angle_beta   90.00
_cell.angle_gamma   90.00
#
_symmetry.space_group_name_H-M   'P 1'
#
loop_
_entity.id
_entity.type
_entity.pdbx_description
1 polymer ?
#
loop_
_entity_poly.entity_id
_entity_poly.type
_entity_poly.pdbx_seq_one_letter_code
_entity_poly.pdbx_strand_id
1 'polypeptide(L)'
;MSATKAIMALLKLRKVQADQIKVDLAAANAVLRNEQKRAARVRHELGQAHLSDETMAAWTAAVARRAALVSDLDATRALVARAEVDLGAKQAAWARARRAERSLERIVERHERAQEEAALRADQKALDDRTVAEFAAKARRRAQREGGDQ
;
A
#
# COMPACT_ATOMS: atom_id res chain seq x y z
N MET A 1 -10.58 9.42 23.62
CA MET A 1 -9.41 8.72 23.03
C MET A 1 -8.40 9.79 22.60
N SER A 2 -7.13 9.72 23.02
CA SER A 2 -6.13 10.76 22.66
C SER A 2 -5.92 10.82 21.14
N ALA A 3 -5.76 12.02 20.59
CA ALA A 3 -5.57 12.24 19.14
C ALA A 3 -4.42 11.39 18.56
N THR A 4 -3.31 11.23 19.29
CA THR A 4 -2.20 10.34 18.90
C THR A 4 -2.67 8.90 18.71
N LYS A 5 -3.46 8.36 19.65
CA LYS A 5 -3.98 6.99 19.56
C LYS A 5 -4.89 6.82 18.34
N ALA A 6 -5.68 7.84 18.00
CA ALA A 6 -6.56 7.80 16.84
C ALA A 6 -5.79 7.81 15.52
N ILE A 7 -4.80 8.70 15.38
CA ILE A 7 -3.97 8.79 14.16
C ILE A 7 -3.17 7.49 13.96
N MET A 8 -2.58 6.93 15.03
CA MET A 8 -1.83 5.66 14.95
C MET A 8 -2.74 4.48 14.60
N ALA A 9 -3.95 4.42 15.16
CA ALA A 9 -4.93 3.40 14.80
C ALA A 9 -5.34 3.49 13.33
N LEU A 10 -5.53 4.71 12.81
CA LEU A 10 -5.82 4.94 11.39
C LEU A 10 -4.66 4.51 10.48
N LEU A 11 -3.42 4.83 10.84
CA LEU A 11 -2.25 4.38 10.09
C LEU A 11 -2.17 2.85 10.07
N LYS A 12 -2.35 2.19 11.23
CA LYS A 12 -2.35 0.73 11.31
C LYS A 12 -3.44 0.10 10.43
N LEU A 13 -4.67 0.61 10.51
CA LEU A 13 -5.77 0.15 9.67
C LEU A 13 -5.43 0.28 8.18
N ARG A 14 -4.82 1.40 7.78
CA ARG A 14 -4.45 1.65 6.39
C ARG A 14 -3.33 0.76 5.90
N LYS A 15 -2.35 0.42 6.75
CA LYS A 15 -1.31 -0.57 6.43
C LYS A 15 -1.93 -1.94 6.18
N VAL A 16 -2.84 -2.40 7.06
CA VAL A 16 -3.55 -3.67 6.86
C VAL A 16 -4.37 -3.67 5.56
N GLN A 17 -5.06 -2.57 5.25
CA GLN A 17 -5.79 -2.44 3.97
C GLN A 17 -4.85 -2.48 2.76
N ALA A 18 -3.69 -1.83 2.84
CA ALA A 18 -2.69 -1.87 1.79
C ALA A 18 -2.18 -3.31 1.59
N ASP A 19 -1.82 -4.00 2.67
CA ASP A 19 -1.34 -5.39 2.61
C ASP A 19 -2.39 -6.33 1.99
N GLN A 20 -3.66 -6.17 2.33
CA GLN A 20 -4.73 -6.92 1.68
C GLN A 20 -4.79 -6.66 0.16
N ILE A 21 -4.73 -5.40 -0.26
CA ILE A 21 -4.73 -5.03 -1.68
C ILE A 21 -3.50 -5.58 -2.40
N LYS A 22 -2.35 -5.66 -1.72
CA LYS A 22 -1.13 -6.28 -2.25
C LYS A 22 -1.31 -7.78 -2.48
N VAL A 23 -1.97 -8.49 -1.55
CA VAL A 23 -2.33 -9.90 -1.73
C VAL A 23 -3.26 -10.08 -2.92
N ASP A 24 -4.29 -9.25 -3.05
CA ASP A 24 -5.21 -9.29 -4.19
C ASP A 24 -4.49 -9.05 -5.52
N LEU A 25 -3.54 -8.10 -5.54
CA LEU A 25 -2.69 -7.83 -6.71
C LEU A 25 -1.82 -9.04 -7.08
N ALA A 26 -1.23 -9.71 -6.08
CA ALA A 26 -0.44 -10.91 -6.30
C ALA A 26 -1.30 -12.06 -6.86
N ALA A 27 -2.53 -12.22 -6.34
CA ALA A 27 -3.49 -13.20 -6.84
C ALA A 27 -3.89 -12.92 -8.29
N ALA A 28 -4.23 -11.68 -8.65
CA ALA A 28 -4.56 -11.30 -10.03
C ALA A 28 -3.40 -11.56 -11.00
N ASN A 29 -2.16 -11.28 -10.57
CA ASN A 29 -0.98 -11.59 -11.37
C ASN A 29 -0.76 -13.10 -11.56
N ALA A 30 -1.04 -13.91 -10.53
CA ALA A 30 -0.98 -15.37 -10.65
C ALA A 30 -2.02 -15.90 -11.65
N VAL A 31 -3.24 -15.36 -11.63
CA VAL A 31 -4.29 -15.67 -12.62
C VAL A 31 -3.81 -15.34 -14.03
N LEU A 32 -3.32 -14.12 -14.27
CA LEU A 32 -2.80 -13.73 -15.59
C LEU A 32 -1.71 -14.68 -16.09
N ARG A 33 -0.75 -15.05 -15.24
CA ARG A 33 0.32 -15.99 -15.60
C ARG A 33 -0.22 -17.38 -15.96
N ASN A 34 -1.25 -17.85 -15.24
CA ASN A 34 -1.87 -19.14 -15.54
C ASN A 34 -2.61 -19.12 -16.87
N GLU A 35 -3.37 -18.06 -17.16
CA GLU A 35 -4.05 -17.92 -18.45
C GLU A 35 -3.07 -17.78 -19.62
N GLN A 36 -1.97 -17.04 -19.44
CA GLN A 36 -0.90 -16.94 -20.43
C GLN A 36 -0.24 -18.31 -20.70
N LYS A 37 0.01 -19.09 -19.65
CA LYS A 37 0.52 -20.48 -19.81
C LYS A 37 -0.46 -21.36 -20.56
N ARG A 38 -1.76 -21.25 -20.26
CA ARG A 38 -2.82 -21.99 -20.96
C ARG A 38 -2.88 -21.63 -22.43
N ALA A 39 -2.86 -20.33 -22.76
CA ALA A 39 -2.84 -19.85 -24.14
C ALA A 39 -1.58 -20.33 -24.89
N ALA A 40 -0.41 -20.31 -24.24
CA ALA A 40 0.83 -20.81 -24.81
C ALA A 40 0.77 -22.32 -25.09
N ARG A 41 0.18 -23.11 -24.19
CA ARG A 41 -0.05 -24.55 -24.37
C ARG A 41 -0.96 -24.83 -25.57
N VAL A 42 -2.12 -24.17 -25.66
CA VAL A 42 -3.06 -24.36 -26.78
C VAL A 42 -2.41 -23.96 -28.10
N ARG A 43 -1.64 -22.87 -28.11
CA ARG A 43 -0.87 -22.44 -29.29
C ARG A 43 0.17 -23.48 -29.71
N HIS A 44 0.84 -24.10 -28.75
CA HIS A 44 1.80 -25.17 -29.01
C HIS A 44 1.09 -26.42 -29.58
N GLU A 45 0.01 -26.87 -28.94
CA GLU A 45 -0.80 -28.01 -29.39
C GLU A 45 -1.37 -27.79 -30.80
N LEU A 46 -1.81 -26.56 -31.11
CA LEU A 46 -2.24 -26.18 -32.45
C LEU A 46 -1.12 -26.25 -33.50
N GLY A 47 0.12 -25.90 -33.11
CA GLY A 47 1.29 -26.03 -33.97
C GLY A 47 1.70 -27.48 -34.25
N GLN A 48 1.38 -28.40 -33.34
CA GLN A 48 1.61 -29.84 -33.49
C GLN A 48 0.43 -30.59 -34.14
N ALA A 49 -0.71 -29.91 -34.32
CA ALA A 49 -1.90 -30.51 -34.94
C ALA A 49 -1.76 -30.49 -36.47
N HIS A 50 -1.12 -31.54 -37.00
CA HIS A 50 -0.98 -31.77 -38.44
C HIS A 50 -2.24 -32.40 -39.03
N LEU A 51 -2.50 -32.10 -40.30
CA LEU A 51 -3.52 -32.80 -41.09
C LEU A 51 -2.98 -34.18 -41.48
N SER A 52 -3.84 -35.19 -41.45
CA SER A 52 -3.52 -36.53 -41.97
C SER A 52 -4.16 -36.69 -43.34
N ASP A 53 -3.38 -37.22 -44.28
CA ASP A 53 -3.82 -37.53 -45.64
C ASP A 53 -4.03 -39.04 -45.85
N GLU A 54 -3.92 -39.84 -44.78
CA GLU A 54 -3.97 -41.31 -44.84
C GLU A 54 -5.36 -41.84 -45.20
N THR A 55 -6.40 -41.24 -44.63
CA THR A 55 -7.80 -41.60 -44.90
C THR A 55 -8.69 -40.37 -44.77
N MET A 56 -9.85 -40.39 -45.45
CA MET A 56 -10.85 -39.32 -45.28
C MET A 56 -11.31 -39.16 -43.82
N ALA A 57 -11.40 -40.25 -43.06
CA ALA A 57 -11.75 -40.20 -41.64
C ALA A 57 -10.63 -39.57 -40.78
N ALA A 58 -9.37 -39.88 -41.07
CA ALA A 58 -8.23 -39.26 -40.39
C ALA A 58 -8.14 -37.76 -40.71
N TRP A 59 -8.41 -37.38 -41.96
CA TRP A 59 -8.48 -35.98 -42.39
C TRP A 59 -9.59 -35.22 -41.66
N THR A 60 -10.83 -35.75 -41.65
CA THR A 60 -11.96 -35.07 -40.98
C THR A 60 -11.73 -34.93 -39.48
N ALA A 61 -11.18 -35.95 -38.83
CA ALA A 61 -10.81 -35.90 -37.41
C ALA A 61 -9.73 -34.85 -37.13
N ALA A 62 -8.70 -34.75 -37.98
CA ALA A 62 -7.64 -33.74 -37.85
C ALA A 62 -8.18 -32.32 -38.03
N VAL A 63 -9.07 -32.10 -39.01
CA VAL A 63 -9.76 -30.81 -39.22
C VAL A 63 -10.60 -30.44 -38.00
N ALA A 64 -11.41 -31.37 -37.48
CA ALA A 64 -12.25 -31.14 -36.30
C ALA A 64 -11.42 -30.80 -35.06
N ARG A 65 -10.33 -31.55 -34.80
CA ARG A 65 -9.39 -31.27 -33.71
C ARG A 65 -8.79 -29.87 -33.84
N ARG A 66 -8.34 -29.51 -35.04
CA ARG A 66 -7.73 -28.21 -35.29
C ARG A 66 -8.73 -27.07 -35.11
N ALA A 67 -9.98 -27.24 -35.55
CA ALA A 67 -11.05 -26.27 -35.34
C ALA A 67 -11.35 -26.06 -33.85
N ALA A 68 -11.40 -27.14 -33.06
CA ALA A 68 -11.54 -27.06 -31.61
C ALA A 68 -10.39 -26.30 -30.95
N LEU A 69 -9.13 -26.59 -31.33
CA LEU A 69 -7.96 -25.88 -30.80
C LEU A 69 -7.93 -24.39 -31.16
N VAL A 70 -8.43 -24.00 -32.33
CA VAL A 70 -8.59 -22.59 -32.70
C VAL A 70 -9.63 -21.91 -31.80
N SER A 71 -10.78 -22.55 -31.58
CA SER A 71 -11.81 -22.05 -30.66
C SER A 71 -11.27 -21.89 -29.23
N ASP A 72 -10.51 -22.88 -28.74
CA ASP A 72 -9.88 -22.82 -27.42
C ASP A 72 -8.82 -21.71 -27.32
N LEU A 73 -8.08 -21.46 -28.41
CA LEU A 73 -7.11 -20.37 -28.45
C LEU A 73 -7.80 -19.01 -28.34
N ASP A 74 -8.93 -18.82 -29.01
CA ASP A 74 -9.69 -17.57 -28.92
C ASP A 74 -10.33 -17.40 -27.53
N ALA A 75 -10.85 -18.49 -26.94
CA ALA A 75 -11.34 -18.47 -25.56
C ALA A 75 -10.23 -18.09 -24.57
N THR A 76 -9.04 -18.69 -24.68
CA THR A 76 -7.91 -18.37 -23.79
C THR A 76 -7.38 -16.96 -23.98
N ARG A 77 -7.38 -16.41 -25.20
CA ARG A 77 -7.07 -14.99 -25.45
C ARG A 77 -8.05 -14.06 -24.76
N ALA A 78 -9.35 -14.36 -24.81
CA ALA A 78 -10.36 -13.57 -24.12
C ALA A 78 -10.16 -13.60 -22.59
N LEU A 79 -9.79 -14.75 -22.03
CA LEU A 79 -9.47 -14.89 -20.61
C LEU A 79 -8.21 -14.10 -20.22
N VAL A 80 -7.16 -14.14 -21.04
CA VAL A 80 -5.95 -13.31 -20.83
C VAL A 80 -6.31 -11.82 -20.83
N ALA A 81 -7.04 -11.35 -21.85
CA ALA A 81 -7.43 -9.94 -21.94
C ALA A 81 -8.24 -9.50 -20.70
N ARG A 82 -9.15 -10.34 -20.23
CA ARG A 82 -9.91 -10.08 -18.99
C ARG A 82 -9.01 -10.02 -17.75
N ALA A 83 -8.05 -10.94 -17.64
CA ALA A 83 -7.10 -10.96 -16.52
C ALA A 83 -6.16 -9.74 -16.54
N GLU A 84 -5.77 -9.23 -17.71
CA GLU A 84 -4.99 -7.99 -17.85
C GLU A 84 -5.77 -6.78 -17.37
N VAL A 85 -7.06 -6.68 -17.72
CA VAL A 85 -7.95 -5.61 -17.23
C VAL A 85 -8.09 -5.66 -15.71
N ASP A 86 -8.31 -6.84 -15.13
CA ASP A 86 -8.40 -6.99 -13.68
C ASP A 86 -7.07 -6.62 -12.99
N LEU A 87 -5.94 -7.11 -13.52
CA LEU A 87 -4.61 -6.75 -13.02
C LEU A 87 -4.39 -5.23 -13.04
N GLY A 88 -4.77 -4.56 -14.12
CA GLY A 88 -4.70 -3.10 -14.22
C GLY A 88 -5.54 -2.39 -13.15
N ALA A 89 -6.76 -2.87 -12.89
CA ALA A 89 -7.62 -2.34 -11.83
C ALA A 89 -6.99 -2.53 -10.43
N LYS A 90 -6.42 -3.70 -10.15
CA LYS A 90 -5.73 -3.99 -8.88
C LYS A 90 -4.45 -3.18 -8.71
N GLN A 91 -3.68 -2.97 -9.76
CA GLN A 91 -2.50 -2.10 -9.75
C GLN A 91 -2.87 -0.65 -9.43
N ALA A 92 -3.94 -0.13 -10.04
CA ALA A 92 -4.45 1.20 -9.74
C ALA A 92 -4.93 1.32 -8.29
N ALA A 93 -5.63 0.29 -7.77
CA ALA A 93 -6.05 0.24 -6.38
C ALA A 93 -4.86 0.24 -5.41
N TRP A 94 -3.83 -0.56 -5.69
CA TRP A 94 -2.59 -0.60 -4.91
C TRP A 94 -1.88 0.75 -4.89
N ALA A 95 -1.76 1.40 -6.06
CA ALA A 95 -1.13 2.72 -6.16
C ALA A 95 -1.90 3.79 -5.36
N ARG A 96 -3.24 3.72 -5.32
CA ARG A 96 -4.08 4.60 -4.48
C ARG A 96 -3.88 4.31 -2.98
N ALA A 97 -3.89 3.03 -2.59
CA ALA A 97 -3.68 2.63 -1.20
C ALA A 97 -2.33 3.12 -0.65
N ARG A 98 -1.24 2.92 -1.42
CA ARG A 98 0.10 3.39 -1.05
C ARG A 98 0.20 4.91 -0.96
N ARG A 99 -0.52 5.65 -1.80
CA ARG A 99 -0.59 7.12 -1.70
C ARG A 99 -1.29 7.56 -0.42
N ALA A 100 -2.41 6.93 -0.07
CA ALA A 100 -3.16 7.23 1.14
C ALA A 100 -2.35 6.91 2.42
N GLU A 101 -1.67 5.76 2.44
CA GLU A 101 -0.79 5.35 3.53
C GLU A 101 0.35 6.36 3.75
N ARG A 102 1.12 6.70 2.69
CA ARG A 102 2.19 7.72 2.77
C ARG A 102 1.69 9.08 3.24
N SER A 103 0.47 9.45 2.87
CA SER A 103 -0.12 10.70 3.33
C SER A 103 -0.37 10.71 4.84
N LEU A 104 -0.76 9.57 5.41
CA LEU A 104 -0.94 9.42 6.86
C LEU A 104 0.38 9.33 7.61
N GLU A 105 1.39 8.66 7.04
CA GLU A 105 2.75 8.65 7.61
C GLU A 105 3.27 10.09 7.81
N ARG A 106 3.13 10.95 6.80
CA ARG A 106 3.49 12.37 6.92
C ARG A 106 2.65 13.16 7.92
N ILE A 107 1.41 12.74 8.20
CA ILE A 107 0.59 13.38 9.24
C ILE A 107 1.09 12.95 10.62
N VAL A 108 1.41 11.67 10.80
CA VAL A 108 2.02 11.14 12.03
C VAL A 108 3.33 11.86 12.32
N GLU A 109 4.25 11.93 11.35
CA GLU A 109 5.54 12.60 11.53
C GLU A 109 5.38 14.07 11.94
N ARG A 110 4.44 14.80 11.32
CA ARG A 110 4.15 16.20 11.69
C ARG A 110 3.55 16.32 13.08
N HIS A 111 2.68 15.38 13.46
CA HIS A 111 2.08 15.35 14.78
C HIS A 111 3.12 15.07 15.86
N GLU A 112 4.01 14.11 15.64
CA GLU A 112 5.13 13.79 16.55
C GLU A 112 6.04 15.01 16.76
N ARG A 113 6.47 15.67 15.67
CA ARG A 113 7.25 16.91 15.76
C ARG A 113 6.53 18.01 16.53
N ALA A 114 5.23 18.20 16.29
CA ALA A 114 4.45 19.20 17.00
C ALA A 114 4.33 18.89 18.51
N GLN A 115 4.29 17.60 18.89
CA GLN A 115 4.29 17.18 20.29
C GLN A 115 5.65 17.43 20.95
N GLU A 116 6.75 17.11 20.26
CA GLU A 116 8.11 17.38 20.73
C GLU A 116 8.34 18.88 20.94
N GLU A 117 7.97 19.72 19.97
CA GLU A 117 8.08 21.17 20.10
C GLU A 117 7.22 21.73 21.23
N ALA A 118 6.01 21.20 21.43
CA ALA A 118 5.14 21.62 22.53
C ALA A 118 5.73 21.24 23.89
N ALA A 119 6.35 20.07 24.00
CA ALA A 119 7.05 19.63 25.20
C ALA A 119 8.25 20.54 25.50
N LEU A 120 9.11 20.81 24.50
CA LEU A 120 10.25 21.72 24.65
C LEU A 120 9.82 23.13 25.05
N ARG A 121 8.73 23.66 24.48
CA ARG A 121 8.18 24.96 24.85
C ARG A 121 7.66 24.98 26.30
N ALA A 122 7.03 23.89 26.75
CA ALA A 122 6.56 23.76 28.12
C ALA A 122 7.73 23.71 29.11
N ASP A 123 8.78 22.95 28.79
CA ASP A 123 9.99 22.84 29.61
C ASP A 123 10.72 24.19 29.69
N GLN A 124 10.88 24.90 28.57
CA GLN A 124 11.48 26.22 28.55
C GLN A 124 10.70 27.21 29.42
N LYS A 125 9.36 27.23 29.29
CA LYS A 125 8.51 28.08 30.11
C LYS A 125 8.68 27.77 31.60
N ALA A 126 8.77 26.50 31.98
CA ALA A 126 8.99 26.11 33.37
C ALA A 126 10.35 26.57 33.91
N LEU A 127 11.41 26.54 33.09
CA LEU A 127 12.72 27.08 33.45
C LEU A 127 12.67 28.59 33.62
N ASP A 128 12.04 29.31 32.68
CA ASP A 128 11.90 30.77 32.74
C ASP A 128 11.12 31.20 33.99
N ASP A 129 9.99 30.54 34.28
CA ASP A 129 9.17 30.79 35.45
C ASP A 129 9.98 30.58 36.76
N ARG A 130 10.81 29.54 36.81
CA ARG A 130 11.70 29.27 37.95
C ARG A 130 12.77 30.35 38.09
N THR A 131 13.40 30.75 37.00
CA THR A 131 14.42 31.80 37.00
C THR A 131 13.84 33.13 37.49
N VAL A 132 12.66 33.52 37.00
CA VAL A 132 11.94 34.72 37.46
C VAL A 132 11.65 34.64 38.96
N ALA A 133 11.18 33.50 39.46
CA ALA A 133 10.90 33.29 40.88
C ALA A 133 12.16 33.41 41.75
N GLU A 134 13.29 32.84 41.31
CA GLU A 134 14.57 32.90 42.02
C GLU A 134 15.10 34.35 42.09
N PHE A 135 15.01 35.11 41.00
CA PHE A 135 15.37 36.53 40.98
C PHE A 135 14.48 37.36 41.92
N ALA A 136 13.16 37.15 41.89
CA ALA A 136 12.23 37.82 42.79
C ALA A 136 12.53 37.52 44.27
N ALA A 137 12.85 36.26 44.59
CA ALA A 137 13.24 35.86 45.94
C ALA A 137 14.56 36.51 46.38
N LYS A 138 15.56 36.61 45.47
CA LYS A 138 16.83 37.30 45.74
C LYS A 138 16.62 38.79 45.98
N ALA A 139 15.79 39.45 45.19
CA ALA A 139 15.45 40.87 45.37
C ALA A 139 14.77 41.14 46.73
N ARG A 140 13.81 40.29 47.12
CA ARG A 140 13.16 40.38 48.44
C ARG A 140 14.16 40.24 49.59
N ARG A 141 15.06 39.24 49.52
CA ARG A 141 16.12 39.04 50.52
C ARG A 141 17.07 40.24 50.61
N ARG A 142 17.38 40.89 49.49
CA ARG A 142 18.22 42.09 49.47
C ARG A 142 17.52 43.28 50.13
N ALA A 143 16.27 43.54 49.78
CA ALA A 143 15.49 44.62 50.37
C ALA A 143 15.33 44.46 51.90
N GLN A 144 15.16 43.22 52.38
CA GLN A 144 15.10 42.94 53.82
C GLN A 144 16.42 43.21 54.56
N ARG A 145 17.58 43.02 53.90
CA ARG A 145 18.89 43.33 54.49
C ARG A 145 19.16 44.83 54.51
N GLU A 146 18.85 45.53 53.42
CA GLU A 146 19.07 46.99 53.30
C GLU A 146 18.09 47.80 54.16
N GLY A 147 16.89 47.27 54.47
CA GLY A 147 15.91 47.90 55.37
C GLY A 147 16.04 47.55 56.86
N GLY A 148 16.98 46.68 57.24
CA GLY A 148 17.24 46.29 58.64
C GLY A 148 18.37 47.08 59.33
N ASP A 149 19.05 47.96 58.59
CA ASP A 149 20.17 48.80 59.05
C ASP A 149 19.73 50.25 59.41
N GLN A 150 18.44 50.47 59.71
CA GLN A 150 17.89 51.76 60.17
C GLN A 150 17.36 51.68 61.60
#